data_AF-A0A7W8Q3H9-F1
#
_entry.id   AF-A0A7W8Q3H9-F1
#
_cell.length_a   1.000
_cell.length_b   1.000
_cell.length_c   1.000
_cell.angle_alpha   90.00
_cell.angle_beta   90.00
_cell.angle_gamma   90.00
#
_symmetry.space_group_name_H-M   'P 1'
#
loop_
_entity.id
_entity.type
_entity.pdbx_description
1 polymer ?
#
loop_
_entity_poly.entity_id
_entity_poly.type
_entity_poly.pdbx_seq_one_letter_code
_entity_poly.pdbx_strand_id
1 'polypeptide(L)' 'MNSTGQTYIDSLTAADREILSEGLCALLRERSVAYEIAAKVALAQGLPKPDVTDFGLPDILRLSRIL' A
#
# COMPACT_ATOMS: atom_id res chain seq x y z
N MET A 1 5.57 -5.74 20.43
CA MET A 1 6.39 -5.04 19.42
C MET A 1 7.14 -6.10 18.62
N ASN A 2 6.93 -6.10 17.30
CA ASN A 2 7.34 -7.15 16.36
C ASN A 2 8.88 -7.25 16.23
N SER A 3 9.52 -8.09 17.03
CA SER A 3 10.96 -8.35 16.92
C SER A 3 11.33 -9.07 15.61
N THR A 4 10.45 -9.91 15.07
CA THR A 4 10.72 -10.72 13.87
C THR A 4 10.62 -9.95 12.55
N GLY A 5 9.69 -9.01 12.43
CA GLY A 5 9.50 -8.22 11.20
C GLY A 5 10.61 -7.21 10.96
N GLN A 6 11.12 -6.58 12.02
CA GLN A 6 12.21 -5.61 11.92
C GLN A 6 13.54 -6.30 11.55
N THR A 7 13.84 -7.45 12.17
CA THR A 7 15.05 -8.23 11.85
C THR A 7 15.07 -8.70 10.39
N TYR A 8 13.92 -9.05 9.82
CA TYR A 8 13.83 -9.41 8.40
C TYR A 8 14.18 -8.22 7.50
N ILE A 9 13.57 -7.06 7.73
CA ILE A 9 13.86 -5.84 6.95
C ILE A 9 15.32 -5.46 7.09
N ASP A 10 15.90 -5.53 8.29
CA ASP A 10 17.31 -5.18 8.53
C ASP A 10 18.28 -6.15 7.83
N SER A 11 17.85 -7.38 7.53
CA SER A 11 18.64 -8.41 6.83
C SER A 11 18.61 -8.29 5.30
N LEU A 12 17.75 -7.44 4.73
CA LEU A 12 17.60 -7.31 3.28
C LEU A 12 18.81 -6.64 2.63
N THR A 13 19.25 -7.22 1.52
CA THR A 13 20.25 -6.60 0.65
C THR A 13 19.64 -5.40 -0.09
N ALA A 14 20.49 -4.58 -0.71
CA ALA A 14 20.02 -3.47 -1.54
C ALA A 14 19.14 -3.96 -2.71
N ALA A 15 19.49 -5.08 -3.35
CA ALA A 15 18.72 -5.67 -4.42
C ALA A 15 17.34 -6.17 -3.95
N ASP A 16 17.27 -6.79 -2.76
CA ASP A 16 15.98 -7.22 -2.20
C ASP A 16 15.06 -6.02 -1.91
N ARG A 17 15.63 -4.93 -1.38
CA ARG A 17 14.88 -3.68 -1.13
C ARG A 17 14.37 -3.07 -2.41
N GLU A 18 15.16 -3.07 -3.48
CA GLU A 18 14.78 -2.57 -4.79
C GLU A 18 13.58 -3.34 -5.35
N ILE A 19 13.65 -4.68 -5.35
CA ILE A 19 12.55 -5.56 -5.80
C ILE A 19 11.27 -5.31 -4.99
N LEU A 20 11.38 -5.20 -3.67
CA LEU A 20 10.24 -4.94 -2.80
C LEU A 20 9.66 -3.54 -3.03
N SER A 21 10.51 -2.54 -3.25
CA SER A 21 10.10 -1.17 -3.56
C SER A 21 9.33 -1.10 -4.89
N GLU A 22 9.81 -1.79 -5.93
CA GLU A 22 9.11 -1.90 -7.22
C GLU A 22 7.74 -2.55 -7.04
N GLY A 23 7.68 -3.67 -6.30
CA GLY A 23 6.42 -4.37 -6.01
C GLY A 23 5.42 -3.50 -5.26
N LEU A 24 5.86 -2.75 -4.24
CA LEU A 24 5.00 -1.83 -3.50
C LEU A 24 4.55 -0.64 -4.34
N CYS A 25 5.41 -0.11 -5.22
CA CYS A 25 5.04 0.95 -6.16
C CYS A 25 3.94 0.48 -7.11
N ALA A 26 4.09 -0.72 -7.68
CA ALA A 26 3.07 -1.32 -8.56
C ALA A 26 1.75 -1.56 -7.80
N LEU A 27 1.83 -2.12 -6.60
CA LEU A 27 0.66 -2.39 -5.77
C LEU A 27 -0.07 -1.10 -5.34
N LEU A 28 0.69 -0.06 -4.96
CA LEU A 28 0.15 1.25 -4.61
C LEU A 28 -0.64 1.85 -5.77
N ARG A 29 -0.08 1.78 -6.99
CA ARG A 29 -0.74 2.25 -8.21
C ARG A 29 -2.08 1.54 -8.42
N GLU A 30 -2.09 0.22 -8.46
CA GLU A 30 -3.31 -0.55 -8.73
C GLU A 30 -4.38 -0.33 -7.65
N ARG A 31 -3.99 -0.31 -6.38
CA ARG A 31 -4.93 -0.07 -5.27
C ARG A 31 -5.46 1.36 -5.24
N SER A 32 -4.65 2.34 -5.64
CA SER A 32 -5.08 3.74 -5.77
C SER A 32 -6.12 3.88 -6.88
N VAL A 33 -5.90 3.23 -8.03
CA VAL A 33 -6.87 3.20 -9.13
C VAL A 33 -8.18 2.55 -8.69
N ALA A 34 -8.11 1.42 -7.99
CA ALA A 34 -9.30 0.76 -7.47
C ALA A 34 -10.10 1.66 -6.51
N TYR A 35 -9.41 2.37 -5.61
CA TYR A 35 -10.02 3.35 -4.72
C TYR A 35 -10.72 4.48 -5.48
N GLU A 36 -10.05 5.06 -6.48
CA GLU A 36 -10.63 6.13 -7.29
C GLU A 36 -11.88 5.68 -8.04
N ILE A 37 -11.88 4.47 -8.59
CA ILE A 37 -13.05 3.89 -9.26
C ILE A 37 -14.19 3.73 -8.24
N ALA A 38 -13.93 3.14 -7.08
CA ALA A 38 -14.94 2.96 -6.04
C ALA A 38 -15.50 4.29 -5.53
N ALA A 39 -14.65 5.31 -5.35
CA ALA A 39 -15.05 6.65 -4.96
C ALA A 39 -15.94 7.32 -6.01
N LYS A 40 -15.62 7.17 -7.30
CA LYS A 40 -16.45 7.68 -8.40
C LYS A 40 -17.82 7.01 -8.43
N VAL A 41 -17.88 5.69 -8.22
CA VAL A 41 -19.16 4.95 -8.16
C VAL A 41 -19.99 5.39 -6.95
N ALA A 42 -19.38 5.48 -5.76
CA ALA A 42 -20.08 5.94 -4.56
C ALA A 42 -20.66 7.34 -4.73
N LEU A 43 -19.86 8.27 -5.28
CA LEU A 43 -20.31 9.63 -5.59
C LEU A 43 -21.51 9.63 -6.55
N ALA A 44 -21.46 8.84 -7.63
CA ALA A 44 -22.54 8.74 -8.61
C ALA A 44 -23.84 8.17 -8.00
N GLN A 45 -23.74 7.38 -6.94
CA GLN A 45 -24.88 6.78 -6.24
C GLN A 45 -25.35 7.61 -5.03
N GLY A 46 -24.70 8.74 -4.72
CA GLY A 46 -25.00 9.52 -3.52
C GLY A 46 -24.63 8.81 -2.21
N LEU A 47 -23.71 7.85 -2.27
CA LEU A 47 -23.21 7.09 -1.13
C LEU A 47 -21.97 7.74 -0.53
N PRO A 48 -21.68 7.47 0.77
CA PRO A 48 -20.42 7.85 1.37
C PRO A 48 -19.23 7.29 0.59
N LYS A 49 -18.17 8.09 0.49
CA LYS A 49 -16.91 7.69 -0.12
C LYS A 49 -16.25 6.56 0.71
N PRO A 50 -15.67 5.52 0.09
CA PRO A 50 -14.95 4.49 0.82
C PRO A 50 -13.70 5.04 1.52
N ASP A 51 -13.23 4.34 2.56
CA ASP A 51 -11.99 4.71 3.24
C ASP A 51 -10.78 4.21 2.44
N VAL A 52 -9.67 4.95 2.50
CA VAL A 52 -8.40 4.51 1.90
C VAL A 52 -7.85 3.25 2.57
N THR A 53 -8.23 2.99 3.83
CA THR A 53 -7.87 1.77 4.57
C THR A 53 -8.51 0.53 3.96
N ASP A 54 -9.70 0.64 3.37
CA ASP A 54 -10.38 -0.47 2.68
C ASP A 54 -9.58 -0.96 1.45
N PHE A 55 -8.67 -0.12 0.96
CA PHE A 55 -7.78 -0.40 -0.16
C PHE A 55 -6.33 -0.65 0.27
N GLY A 56 -6.03 -0.62 1.58
CA GLY A 56 -4.71 -0.90 2.13
C GLY A 56 -3.64 0.16 1.82
N LEU A 57 -4.04 1.34 1.32
CA LEU A 57 -3.07 2.38 0.91
C LEU A 57 -2.14 2.83 2.04
N PRO A 58 -2.62 3.06 3.28
CA PRO A 58 -1.74 3.48 4.37
C PRO A 58 -0.68 2.43 4.73
N ASP A 59 -1.02 1.14 4.65
CA ASP A 59 -0.07 0.07 4.94
C ASP A 59 0.99 -0.07 3.86
N ILE A 60 0.60 0.06 2.59
CA ILE A 60 1.56 0.05 1.48
C ILE A 60 2.55 1.21 1.63
N LEU A 61 2.05 2.43 1.88
CA LEU A 61 2.90 3.61 2.12
C LEU A 61 3.81 3.45 3.35
N ARG A 62 3.29 2.85 4.42
CA ARG A 62 4.08 2.56 5.62
C ARG A 62 5.20 1.57 5.31
N LEU A 63 4.91 0.51 4.56
CA LEU A 63 5.91 -0.49 4.14
C LEU A 63 6.96 0.15 3.23
N SER A 64 6.56 0.99 2.27
CA SER A 64 7.48 1.71 1.37
C SER A 64 8.44 2.66 2.10
N ARG A 65 8.06 3.13 3.30
CA ARG A 65 8.91 4.03 4.10
C ARG A 65 9.93 3.31 4.98
N ILE A 66 9.66 2.06 5.34
CA ILE A 66 10.55 1.28 6.23
C ILE A 66 11.48 0.33 5.46
N LEU A 67 11.21 0.07 4.18
CA LEU A 67 12.11 -0.60 3.26
C LEU A 67 13.22 0.34 2.79
#